data_AF-A0A9P4IH67-F1
#
_entry.id   AF-A0A9P4IH67-F1
#
_cell.length_a   1.000
_cell.length_b   1.000
_cell.length_c   1.000
_cell.angle_alpha   90.00
_cell.angle_beta   90.00
_cell.angle_gamma   90.00
#
_symmetry.space_group_name_H-M   'P 1'
#
loop_
_entity.id
_entity.type
_entity.pdbx_description
1 polymer ?
#
loop_
_entity_poly.entity_id
_entity_poly.type
_entity_poly.pdbx_seq_one_letter_code
_entity_poly.pdbx_strand_id
1 'polypeptide(L)'
;MKLYFYSIFPLFTTLATALSLRQAAPIGCQTCTAGADPTTCHPSTSCVSLGGFHTGNGPIPAYCACAAGYKADPMVVGADPAAQWRLPWAGQEGRVFVRPGTPCTVLCEEWYLGEQGCSEVPEYANCM
;
A
#
# COMPACT_ATOMS: atom_id res chain seq x y z
N MET A 1 -23.68 0.07 66.64
CA MET A 1 -23.24 1.14 65.72
C MET A 1 -22.35 0.48 64.65
N LYS A 2 -22.88 0.23 63.44
CA LYS A 2 -22.17 -0.46 62.33
C LYS A 2 -21.81 0.58 61.27
N LEU A 3 -20.52 0.85 61.09
CA LEU A 3 -20.00 1.75 60.07
C LEU A 3 -19.78 0.96 58.78
N TYR A 4 -20.53 1.31 57.73
CA TYR A 4 -20.34 0.79 56.38
C TYR A 4 -19.29 1.65 55.66
N PHE A 5 -18.16 1.04 55.29
CA PHE A 5 -17.20 1.64 54.36
C PHE A 5 -17.62 1.29 52.93
N TYR A 6 -18.12 2.28 52.19
CA TYR A 6 -18.34 2.17 50.74
C TYR A 6 -17.01 2.43 50.03
N SER A 7 -16.40 1.37 49.51
CA SER A 7 -15.21 1.45 48.65
C SER A 7 -15.64 1.84 47.25
N ILE A 8 -15.38 3.09 46.87
CA ILE A 8 -15.63 3.60 45.52
C ILE A 8 -14.44 3.17 44.64
N PHE A 9 -14.62 2.11 43.84
CA PHE A 9 -13.65 1.70 42.82
C PHE A 9 -13.79 2.64 41.61
N PRO A 10 -12.77 3.43 41.23
CA PRO A 10 -12.86 4.26 40.04
C PRO A 10 -12.79 3.37 38.80
N LEU A 11 -13.85 3.43 37.99
CA LEU A 11 -13.90 2.80 36.67
C LEU A 11 -12.98 3.58 35.73
N PHE A 12 -11.75 3.10 35.51
CA PHE A 12 -10.86 3.65 34.49
C PHE A 12 -11.27 3.09 33.12
N THR A 13 -12.07 3.84 32.38
CA THR A 13 -12.37 3.57 30.97
C THR A 13 -11.22 4.12 30.11
N THR A 14 -10.27 3.26 29.74
CA THR A 14 -9.22 3.61 28.77
C THR A 14 -9.83 3.69 27.37
N LEU A 15 -10.09 4.92 26.90
CA LEU A 15 -10.40 5.19 25.49
C LEU A 15 -9.15 4.91 24.66
N ALA A 16 -9.10 3.77 23.98
CA ALA A 16 -8.09 3.50 22.98
C ALA A 16 -8.42 4.31 21.73
N THR A 17 -7.82 5.49 21.57
CA THR A 17 -7.84 6.25 20.33
C THR A 17 -7.00 5.52 19.29
N ALA A 18 -7.66 4.85 18.34
CA ALA A 18 -7.00 4.32 17.15
C ALA A 18 -6.43 5.50 16.34
N LEU A 19 -5.13 5.73 16.45
CA LEU A 19 -4.41 6.71 15.64
C LEU A 19 -4.34 6.14 14.22
N SER A 20 -5.30 6.50 13.37
CA SER A 20 -5.21 6.26 11.93
C SER A 20 -4.10 7.15 11.38
N LEU A 21 -2.89 6.61 11.31
CA LEU A 21 -1.80 7.19 10.54
C LEU A 21 -2.27 7.21 9.09
N ARG A 22 -2.77 8.36 8.62
CA ARG A 22 -2.93 8.61 7.19
C ARG A 22 -1.53 8.61 6.61
N GLN A 23 -1.10 7.46 6.11
CA GLN A 23 0.17 7.29 5.43
C GLN A 23 0.22 8.30 4.28
N ALA A 24 1.13 9.26 4.35
CA ALA A 24 1.26 10.32 3.36
C ALA A 24 1.45 9.71 1.98
N ALA A 25 0.88 10.30 0.93
CA ALA A 25 1.04 9.76 -0.42
C ALA A 25 2.53 9.68 -0.84
N PRO A 26 2.91 8.69 -1.67
CA PRO A 26 4.23 8.60 -2.27
C PRO A 26 4.61 9.94 -2.88
N ILE A 27 5.73 10.51 -2.43
CA ILE A 27 6.32 11.66 -3.12
C ILE A 27 6.94 11.13 -4.42
N GLY A 28 6.21 11.27 -5.52
CA GLY A 28 6.71 11.03 -6.87
C GLY A 28 6.79 9.56 -7.28
N CYS A 29 5.71 8.78 -7.06
CA CYS A 29 5.53 7.38 -7.50
C CYS A 29 6.52 6.97 -8.58
N GLN A 30 7.57 6.25 -8.15
CA GLN A 30 8.75 6.09 -8.98
C GLN A 30 8.43 5.21 -10.18
N THR A 31 8.77 5.71 -11.37
CA THR A 31 8.48 5.04 -12.63
C THR A 31 9.56 4.06 -13.04
N CYS A 32 9.21 3.15 -13.93
CA CYS A 32 10.12 2.27 -14.66
C CYS A 32 10.06 2.57 -16.15
N THR A 33 11.11 2.21 -16.88
CA THR A 33 11.19 2.43 -18.33
C THR A 33 10.88 1.12 -19.06
N ALA A 34 9.74 1.07 -19.75
CA ALA A 34 9.39 -0.09 -20.57
C ALA A 34 10.26 -0.10 -21.84
N GLY A 35 11.16 -1.08 -21.98
CA GLY A 35 11.70 -1.48 -23.30
C GLY A 35 13.21 -1.34 -23.56
N ALA A 36 14.06 -0.91 -22.64
CA ALA A 36 15.51 -0.85 -22.92
C ALA A 36 16.44 -1.29 -21.78
N ASP A 37 15.99 -1.21 -20.54
CA ASP A 37 16.78 -1.69 -19.41
C ASP A 37 15.88 -2.53 -18.47
N PRO A 38 15.92 -3.86 -18.58
CA PRO A 38 15.14 -4.75 -17.72
C PRO A 38 15.54 -4.68 -16.24
N THR A 39 16.55 -3.86 -15.87
CA THR A 39 17.10 -3.82 -14.50
C THR A 39 16.43 -2.83 -13.55
N THR A 40 15.47 -2.01 -14.00
CA THR A 40 14.82 -1.04 -13.08
C THR A 40 13.90 -1.74 -12.08
N CYS A 41 13.18 -2.77 -12.53
CA CYS A 41 12.27 -3.53 -11.66
C CYS A 41 12.95 -4.79 -11.12
N HIS A 42 12.57 -5.22 -9.91
CA HIS A 42 13.03 -6.50 -9.38
C HIS A 42 12.48 -7.66 -10.23
N PRO A 43 13.19 -8.80 -10.40
CA PRO A 43 12.71 -9.93 -11.21
C PRO A 43 11.36 -10.53 -10.80
N SER A 44 10.92 -10.30 -9.56
CA SER A 44 9.59 -10.71 -9.06
C SER A 44 8.47 -9.72 -9.41
N THR A 45 8.78 -8.68 -10.20
CA THR A 45 7.86 -7.60 -10.57
C THR A 45 7.91 -7.39 -12.08
N SER A 46 6.96 -6.63 -12.61
CA SER A 46 6.90 -6.31 -14.04
C SER A 46 6.67 -4.82 -14.23
N CYS A 47 7.36 -4.20 -15.20
CA CYS A 47 7.11 -2.81 -15.55
C CYS A 47 5.81 -2.70 -16.35
N VAL A 48 4.80 -2.06 -15.77
CA VAL A 48 3.44 -1.98 -16.33
C VAL A 48 3.08 -0.51 -16.58
N SER A 49 2.71 -0.18 -17.82
CA SER A 49 2.20 1.14 -18.18
C SER A 49 0.73 1.28 -17.78
N LEU A 50 0.36 2.46 -17.26
CA LEU A 50 -1.06 2.78 -16.99
C LEU A 50 -1.90 2.91 -18.28
N GLY A 51 -1.26 3.15 -19.42
CA GLY A 51 -1.96 3.33 -20.69
C GLY A 51 -3.07 4.38 -20.60
N GLY A 52 -4.25 4.03 -21.11
CA GLY A 52 -5.44 4.90 -21.12
C GLY A 52 -6.09 5.15 -19.75
N PHE A 53 -5.57 4.54 -18.67
CA PHE A 53 -6.01 4.83 -17.31
C PHE A 53 -5.24 5.98 -16.66
N HIS A 54 -4.22 6.52 -17.35
CA HIS A 54 -3.51 7.70 -16.88
C HIS A 54 -4.45 8.92 -16.81
N THR A 55 -4.49 9.60 -15.67
CA THR A 55 -5.37 10.78 -15.48
C THR A 55 -4.63 12.12 -15.44
N GLY A 56 -3.29 12.07 -15.42
CA GLY A 56 -2.45 13.26 -15.44
C GLY A 56 -2.32 13.91 -16.83
N ASN A 57 -1.84 15.16 -16.84
CA ASN A 57 -1.54 15.92 -18.06
C ASN A 57 -0.14 15.60 -18.64
N GLY A 58 0.54 14.58 -18.13
CA GLY A 58 1.93 14.26 -18.43
C GLY A 58 2.10 13.04 -19.34
N PRO A 59 3.35 12.59 -19.54
CA PRO A 59 3.61 11.29 -20.16
C PRO A 59 2.98 10.18 -19.34
N ILE A 60 2.42 9.17 -20.03
CA ILE A 60 1.83 8.00 -19.40
C ILE A 60 2.90 7.28 -18.58
N PRO A 61 2.76 7.18 -17.25
CA PRO A 61 3.76 6.53 -16.43
C PRO A 61 3.66 5.01 -16.56
N ALA A 62 4.76 4.35 -16.22
CA ALA A 62 4.82 2.92 -15.98
C ALA A 62 5.46 2.66 -14.62
N TYR A 63 4.99 1.64 -13.93
CA TYR A 63 5.40 1.32 -12.57
C TYR A 63 5.80 -0.15 -12.45
N CYS A 64 6.69 -0.46 -11.50
CA CYS A 64 6.99 -1.86 -11.17
C CYS A 64 5.79 -2.43 -10.40
N ALA A 65 5.05 -3.33 -11.04
CA ALA A 65 3.89 -4.00 -10.48
C ALA A 65 4.27 -5.37 -9.91
N CYS A 66 3.75 -5.67 -8.73
CA CYS A 66 3.78 -7.02 -8.17
C CYS A 66 2.86 -7.96 -8.99
N ALA A 67 3.10 -9.27 -8.87
CA ALA A 67 2.11 -10.28 -9.25
C ALA A 67 0.82 -10.08 -8.44
N ALA A 68 -0.34 -10.44 -9.01
CA ALA A 68 -1.62 -10.28 -8.34
C ALA A 68 -1.63 -11.00 -6.99
N GLY A 69 -2.09 -10.33 -5.93
CA GLY A 69 -2.12 -10.88 -4.57
C GLY A 69 -0.79 -10.82 -3.81
N TYR A 70 0.27 -10.24 -4.40
CA TYR A 70 1.57 -10.06 -3.75
C TYR A 70 1.87 -8.59 -3.50
N LYS A 71 2.66 -8.35 -2.45
CA LYS A 71 3.15 -7.04 -2.00
C LYS A 71 4.62 -7.11 -1.61
N ALA A 72 5.20 -5.94 -1.33
CA ALA A 72 6.56 -5.87 -0.79
C ALA A 72 6.59 -6.30 0.67
N ASP A 73 7.70 -6.89 1.10
CA ASP A 73 7.90 -7.26 2.50
C ASP A 73 7.96 -6.00 3.38
N PRO A 74 7.03 -5.80 4.33
CA PRO A 74 7.04 -4.65 5.22
C PRO A 74 8.32 -4.55 6.07
N MET A 75 9.05 -5.65 6.28
CA MET A 75 10.36 -5.62 6.93
C MET A 75 11.46 -5.04 6.06
N VAL A 76 11.31 -5.10 4.72
CA VAL A 76 12.27 -4.54 3.75
C VAL A 76 11.95 -3.07 3.47
N VAL A 77 10.67 -2.74 3.30
CA VAL A 77 10.26 -1.38 2.92
C VAL A 77 9.97 -0.47 4.11
N GLY A 78 9.73 -1.04 5.29
CA GLY A 78 9.40 -0.30 6.50
C GLY A 78 8.12 0.52 6.36
N ALA A 79 8.12 1.70 6.97
CA ALA A 79 6.98 2.63 6.96
C ALA A 79 6.99 3.62 5.79
N ASP A 80 7.91 3.46 4.82
CA ASP A 80 8.02 4.35 3.66
C ASP A 80 6.79 4.21 2.75
N PRO A 81 5.90 5.22 2.71
CA PRO A 81 4.71 5.13 1.87
C PRO A 81 5.03 5.14 0.37
N ALA A 82 6.23 5.59 -0.03
CA ALA A 82 6.65 5.59 -1.42
C ALA A 82 7.21 4.23 -1.88
N ALA A 83 7.37 3.28 -0.96
CA ALA A 83 7.95 1.99 -1.31
C ALA A 83 6.95 1.03 -1.95
N GLN A 84 5.67 1.11 -1.55
CA GLN A 84 4.58 0.35 -2.15
C GLN A 84 3.25 1.10 -2.08
N TRP A 85 2.43 0.97 -3.11
CA TRP A 85 1.12 1.60 -3.19
C TRP A 85 0.15 0.82 -4.08
N ARG A 86 -1.13 1.15 -3.96
CA ARG A 86 -2.19 0.80 -4.91
C ARG A 86 -2.65 2.02 -5.70
N LEU A 87 -3.30 1.76 -6.83
CA LEU A 87 -3.92 2.78 -7.66
C LEU A 87 -5.42 2.49 -7.79
N PRO A 88 -6.28 3.52 -7.91
CA PRO A 88 -7.70 3.35 -8.25
C PRO A 88 -7.84 3.00 -9.74
N TRP A 89 -7.24 1.88 -10.15
CA TRP A 89 -7.19 1.39 -11.52
C TRP A 89 -8.26 0.32 -11.71
N ALA A 90 -9.36 0.68 -12.37
CA ALA A 90 -10.48 -0.20 -12.66
C ALA A 90 -10.04 -1.57 -13.22
N GLY A 91 -10.40 -2.64 -12.50
CA GLY A 91 -10.07 -4.03 -12.85
C GLY A 91 -8.66 -4.48 -12.45
N GLN A 92 -7.90 -3.62 -11.76
CA GLN A 92 -6.53 -3.85 -11.30
C GLN A 92 -6.31 -3.28 -9.89
N GLU A 93 -7.36 -2.95 -9.15
CA GLU A 93 -7.28 -2.23 -7.88
C GLU A 93 -6.44 -3.01 -6.87
N GLY A 94 -6.56 -4.34 -6.83
CA GLY A 94 -5.79 -5.21 -5.95
C GLY A 94 -4.32 -5.38 -6.34
N ARG A 95 -3.86 -4.71 -7.41
CA ARG A 95 -2.46 -4.72 -7.84
C ARG A 95 -1.65 -3.75 -6.99
N VAL A 96 -0.57 -4.27 -6.41
CA VAL A 96 0.42 -3.47 -5.70
C VAL A 96 1.51 -3.04 -6.67
N PHE A 97 1.88 -1.76 -6.59
CA PHE A 97 3.02 -1.15 -7.26
C PHE A 97 4.10 -0.85 -6.24
N VAL A 98 5.36 -0.91 -6.67
CA VAL A 98 6.51 -0.68 -5.81
C VAL A 98 7.52 0.21 -6.49
N ARG A 99 8.37 0.85 -5.70
CA ARG A 99 9.54 1.54 -6.25
C ARG A 99 10.49 0.56 -6.95
N PRO A 100 11.23 1.02 -7.97
CA PRO A 100 12.30 0.25 -8.63
C PRO A 100 13.19 -0.57 -7.67
N GLY A 101 13.55 -1.78 -8.09
CA GLY A 101 14.39 -2.70 -7.33
C GLY A 101 13.74 -3.38 -6.12
N THR A 102 12.50 -3.04 -5.76
CA THR A 102 11.82 -3.64 -4.61
C THR A 102 11.24 -5.02 -4.94
N PRO A 103 11.56 -6.07 -4.17
CA PRO A 103 10.96 -7.37 -4.35
C PRO A 103 9.51 -7.40 -3.85
N CYS A 104 8.63 -8.06 -4.60
CA CYS A 104 7.28 -8.44 -4.19
C CYS A 104 7.20 -9.95 -4.05
N THR A 105 7.40 -10.46 -2.83
CA THR A 105 7.43 -11.91 -2.54
C THR A 105 6.48 -12.29 -1.41
N VAL A 106 5.80 -11.32 -0.81
CA VAL A 106 4.90 -11.54 0.33
C VAL A 106 3.46 -11.54 -0.17
N LEU A 107 2.67 -12.54 0.22
CA LEU A 107 1.24 -12.55 -0.06
C LEU A 107 0.54 -11.44 0.74
N CYS A 108 -0.43 -10.80 0.11
CA CYS A 108 -1.36 -9.92 0.81
C CYS A 108 -2.24 -10.71 1.78
N GLU A 109 -2.80 -10.04 2.78
CA GLU A 109 -3.65 -10.67 3.79
C GLU A 109 -4.91 -11.26 3.16
N GLU A 110 -5.59 -10.48 2.32
CA GLU A 110 -6.81 -10.88 1.62
C GLU A 110 -6.57 -11.05 0.10
N TRP A 111 -5.45 -11.67 -0.29
CA TRP A 111 -5.03 -11.83 -1.69
C TRP A 111 -6.09 -12.50 -2.59
N TYR A 112 -6.99 -13.30 -2.02
CA TYR A 112 -8.02 -14.07 -2.73
C TYR A 112 -9.25 -13.24 -3.13
N LEU A 113 -9.36 -11.98 -2.69
CA LEU A 113 -10.49 -11.10 -3.00
C LEU A 113 -10.38 -10.39 -4.37
N GLY A 114 -9.38 -10.73 -5.20
CA GLY A 114 -9.21 -10.17 -6.53
C GLY A 114 -8.94 -8.66 -6.49
N GLU A 115 -9.81 -7.85 -7.09
CA GLU A 115 -9.73 -6.38 -7.10
C GLU A 115 -9.74 -5.77 -5.68
N GLN A 116 -10.37 -6.46 -4.72
CA GLN A 116 -10.40 -6.05 -3.33
C GLN A 116 -9.24 -6.63 -2.51
N GLY A 117 -8.40 -7.50 -3.09
CA GLY A 117 -7.25 -8.04 -2.41
C GLY A 117 -6.16 -6.99 -2.20
N CYS A 118 -5.25 -7.20 -1.24
CA CYS A 118 -4.18 -6.26 -0.91
C CYS A 118 -4.65 -4.90 -0.38
N SER A 119 -5.85 -4.80 0.19
CA SER A 119 -6.42 -3.52 0.69
C SER A 119 -5.71 -2.97 1.93
N GLU A 120 -4.82 -3.75 2.53
CA GLU A 120 -3.90 -3.27 3.55
C GLU A 120 -2.77 -2.37 2.99
N VAL A 121 -2.55 -2.38 1.66
CA VAL A 121 -1.63 -1.44 0.99
C VAL A 121 -2.42 -0.16 0.65
N PRO A 122 -1.94 1.02 1.05
CA PRO A 122 -2.67 2.27 0.78
C PRO A 122 -2.81 2.57 -0.72
N GLU A 123 -3.99 3.09 -1.08
CA GLU A 123 -4.31 3.55 -2.43
C GLU A 123 -4.06 5.05 -2.60
N TYR A 124 -3.47 5.45 -3.73
CA TYR A 124 -3.12 6.85 -4.01
C TYR A 124 -3.49 7.28 -5.44
N ALA A 125 -4.51 8.12 -5.55
CA ALA A 125 -4.98 8.66 -6.83
C ALA A 125 -4.00 9.67 -7.47
N ASN A 126 -3.10 10.28 -6.70
CA ASN A 126 -2.14 11.26 -7.24
C ASN A 126 -1.06 10.65 -8.14
N CYS A 127 -1.06 9.32 -8.28
CA CYS A 127 -0.16 8.58 -9.16
C CYS A 127 -0.90 7.97 -10.38
N MET A 128 -2.16 8.36 -10.59
CA MET A 128 -2.94 7.97 -11.76
C MET A 128 -2.68 8.88 -12.94
#